data_AF-A0A962T333-F1
#
_entry.id   AF-A0A962T333-F1
#
_cell.length_a   1.000
_cell.length_b   1.000
_cell.length_c   1.000
_cell.angle_alpha   90.00
_cell.angle_beta   90.00
_cell.angle_gamma   90.00
#
_symmetry.space_group_name_H-M   'P 1'
#
loop_
_entity.id
_entity.type
_entity.pdbx_description
1 polymer ?
#
loop_
_entity_poly.entity_id
_entity_poly.type
_entity_poly.pdbx_seq_one_letter_code
_entity_poly.pdbx_strand_id
1 'polypeptide(L)'
;MTIPKPLLLVDGSSWLHRAFNALPPLSNRAGEPTGALYGMLNMLHKLLADYQPDYLAVVFDAPGKTFRHTWFPDYKANRPPLDPQLAQQIEPVHACVRALGLPLLQVAGVEADDVIGTLTIQATACGLPVLIVSSDKDLAQLVSDRVQLLDTMKNTVTDVAGVEAKFGVSPNLIVDWLALVGDTSDNIPGVPGVGKVTATKWLRQYGSLDQLIANAATVSGKIGDKLRAGLEQLPLSRRLATLDCQVALPVTLDDLCPASPNTAALRALYERYELRSLSRELPTENDAPSPPTLRPPADEGSEQSPPTYSLILDPTALDAWLKRLQNAELFAFDTETT
;
A
#
# COMPACT_ATOMS: atom_id res chain seq x y z
N MET A 1 7.17 18.91 -22.85
CA MET A 1 7.58 17.54 -22.51
C MET A 1 6.65 17.08 -21.42
N THR A 2 5.84 16.06 -21.66
CA THR A 2 5.00 15.43 -20.62
C THR A 2 5.92 14.80 -19.59
N ILE A 3 5.68 15.06 -18.30
CA ILE A 3 6.39 14.38 -17.22
C ILE A 3 6.00 12.90 -17.32
N PRO A 4 6.97 11.96 -17.42
CA PRO A 4 6.65 10.54 -17.51
C PRO A 4 5.89 10.11 -16.24
N LYS A 5 4.81 9.34 -16.42
CA LYS A 5 4.06 8.80 -15.28
C LYS A 5 4.99 7.87 -14.47
N PRO A 6 4.88 7.88 -13.13
CA PRO A 6 5.69 6.98 -12.32
C PRO A 6 5.29 5.52 -12.53
N LEU A 7 6.25 4.61 -12.37
CA LEU A 7 5.97 3.20 -12.06
C LEU A 7 5.34 3.13 -10.67
N LEU A 8 4.17 2.50 -10.57
CA LEU A 8 3.50 2.26 -9.29
C LEU A 8 3.88 0.90 -8.72
N LEU A 9 4.45 0.88 -7.53
CA LEU A 9 4.77 -0.37 -6.81
C LEU A 9 3.91 -0.44 -5.56
N VAL A 10 2.94 -1.35 -5.54
CA VAL A 10 2.02 -1.53 -4.42
C VAL A 10 2.51 -2.64 -3.53
N ASP A 11 2.73 -2.33 -2.26
CA ASP A 11 2.97 -3.32 -1.21
C ASP A 11 1.62 -3.97 -0.82
N GLY A 12 1.32 -5.07 -1.51
CA GLY A 12 0.07 -5.81 -1.41
C GLY A 12 -0.14 -6.44 -0.05
N SER A 13 0.92 -6.96 0.58
CA SER A 13 0.87 -7.51 1.94
C SER A 13 0.43 -6.44 2.95
N SER A 14 1.11 -5.29 2.96
CA SER A 14 0.81 -4.20 3.88
C SER A 14 -0.59 -3.61 3.65
N TRP A 15 -1.01 -3.46 2.40
CA TRP A 15 -2.36 -3.03 2.05
C TRP A 15 -3.43 -4.01 2.52
N LEU A 16 -3.21 -5.31 2.34
CA LEU A 16 -4.17 -6.33 2.75
C LEU A 16 -4.36 -6.33 4.27
N HIS A 17 -3.27 -6.28 5.04
CA HIS A 17 -3.33 -6.14 6.49
C HIS A 17 -4.04 -4.86 6.94
N ARG A 18 -3.83 -3.74 6.23
CA ARG A 18 -4.54 -2.49 6.52
C ARG A 18 -6.03 -2.57 6.24
N ALA A 19 -6.42 -3.13 5.10
CA ALA A 19 -7.82 -3.33 4.76
C ALA A 19 -8.53 -4.19 5.82
N PHE A 20 -7.87 -5.26 6.28
CA PHE A 20 -8.40 -6.14 7.32
C PHE A 20 -8.64 -5.42 8.66
N ASN A 21 -7.72 -4.56 9.07
CA ASN A 21 -7.81 -3.85 10.35
C ASN A 21 -8.73 -2.61 10.31
N ALA A 22 -8.93 -2.02 9.12
CA ALA A 22 -9.72 -0.80 8.95
C ALA A 22 -11.22 -1.07 8.80
N LEU A 23 -11.60 -2.22 8.22
CA LEU A 23 -12.99 -2.56 7.95
C LEU A 23 -13.57 -3.48 9.05
N PRO A 24 -14.89 -3.41 9.30
CA PRO A 24 -15.55 -4.39 10.16
C PRO A 24 -15.44 -5.80 9.56
N PRO A 25 -15.62 -6.86 10.37
CA PRO A 25 -15.63 -8.23 9.88
C PRO A 25 -16.87 -8.45 9.00
N LEU A 26 -16.69 -8.30 7.69
CA LEU A 26 -17.69 -8.61 6.67
C LEU A 26 -17.56 -10.07 6.25
N SER A 27 -18.69 -10.70 5.94
CA SER A 27 -18.74 -12.05 5.39
C SER A 27 -19.86 -12.19 4.35
N ASN A 28 -19.71 -13.17 3.46
CA ASN A 28 -20.78 -13.54 2.52
C ASN A 28 -21.77 -14.52 3.16
N ARG A 29 -22.85 -14.87 2.45
CA ARG A 29 -23.85 -15.87 2.91
C ARG A 29 -23.28 -17.25 3.24
N ALA A 30 -22.11 -17.61 2.68
CA ALA A 30 -21.43 -18.88 2.97
C ALA A 30 -20.54 -18.81 4.22
N GLY A 31 -20.45 -17.64 4.86
CA GLY A 31 -19.61 -17.39 6.02
C GLY A 31 -18.14 -17.13 5.68
N GLU A 32 -17.77 -17.01 4.40
CA GLU A 32 -16.42 -16.63 3.99
C GLU A 32 -16.19 -15.14 4.34
N PRO A 33 -15.07 -14.78 4.98
CA PRO A 33 -14.76 -13.39 5.28
C PRO A 33 -14.41 -12.62 4.00
N THR A 34 -14.90 -11.39 3.87
CA THR A 34 -14.77 -10.57 2.64
C THR A 34 -14.30 -9.14 2.88
N GLY A 35 -14.12 -8.73 4.14
CA GLY A 35 -13.77 -7.35 4.50
C GLY A 35 -12.45 -6.88 3.90
N ALA A 36 -11.37 -7.64 4.06
CA ALA A 36 -10.04 -7.27 3.56
C ALA A 36 -10.01 -7.30 2.02
N LEU A 37 -10.67 -8.29 1.42
CA LEU A 37 -10.85 -8.37 -0.03
C LEU A 37 -11.54 -7.11 -0.58
N TYR A 38 -12.68 -6.75 0.00
CA TYR A 38 -13.44 -5.56 -0.40
C TYR A 38 -12.61 -4.28 -0.25
N GLY A 39 -11.96 -4.09 0.90
CA GLY A 39 -11.13 -2.92 1.16
C GLY A 39 -9.97 -2.80 0.18
N MET A 40 -9.25 -3.89 -0.07
CA MET A 40 -8.13 -3.89 -1.01
C MET A 40 -8.57 -3.54 -2.44
N LEU A 41 -9.69 -4.09 -2.91
CA LEU A 41 -10.19 -3.79 -4.26
C LEU A 41 -10.60 -2.33 -4.41
N ASN A 42 -11.28 -1.74 -3.43
CA ASN A 42 -11.61 -0.31 -3.48
C ASN A 42 -10.36 0.57 -3.49
N MET A 43 -9.35 0.23 -2.69
CA MET A 43 -8.08 0.96 -2.70
C MET A 43 -7.37 0.86 -4.04
N LEU A 44 -7.37 -0.32 -4.68
CA LEU A 44 -6.80 -0.53 -6.02
C LEU A 44 -7.57 0.25 -7.09
N HIS A 45 -8.91 0.17 -7.11
CA HIS A 45 -9.74 0.91 -8.06
C HIS A 45 -9.50 2.41 -7.96
N LYS A 46 -9.46 2.95 -6.72
CA LYS A 46 -9.12 4.36 -6.49
C LYS A 46 -7.73 4.72 -7.01
N LEU A 47 -6.71 3.92 -6.69
CA LEU A 47 -5.33 4.15 -7.14
C LEU A 47 -5.24 4.17 -8.68
N LEU A 48 -5.91 3.24 -9.36
CA LEU A 48 -5.94 3.18 -10.82
C LEU A 48 -6.65 4.40 -11.42
N ALA A 49 -7.75 4.85 -10.81
CA ALA A 49 -8.48 6.04 -11.25
C ALA A 49 -7.65 7.32 -11.08
N ASP A 50 -6.99 7.47 -9.93
CA ASP A 50 -6.23 8.67 -9.58
C ASP A 50 -4.94 8.81 -10.41
N TYR A 51 -4.25 7.70 -10.70
CA TYR A 51 -2.92 7.73 -11.32
C TYR A 51 -2.87 7.26 -12.78
N GLN A 52 -3.81 6.43 -13.23
CA GLN A 52 -3.86 5.85 -14.57
C GLN A 52 -2.47 5.37 -15.05
N PRO A 53 -1.81 4.47 -14.30
CA PRO A 53 -0.40 4.15 -14.49
C PRO A 53 -0.15 3.40 -15.79
N ASP A 54 0.96 3.71 -16.46
CA ASP A 54 1.43 2.94 -17.62
C ASP A 54 2.14 1.65 -17.16
N TYR A 55 2.75 1.68 -15.97
CA TYR A 55 3.38 0.54 -15.31
C TYR A 55 2.92 0.42 -13.86
N LEU A 56 2.53 -0.78 -13.45
CA LEU A 56 2.13 -1.08 -12.07
C LEU A 56 2.47 -2.53 -11.70
N ALA A 57 2.94 -2.74 -10.48
CA ALA A 57 3.04 -4.08 -9.88
C ALA A 57 2.45 -4.10 -8.48
N VAL A 58 1.71 -5.17 -8.16
CA VAL A 58 1.28 -5.48 -6.79
C VAL A 58 2.15 -6.61 -6.27
N VAL A 59 2.90 -6.34 -5.20
CA VAL A 59 3.91 -7.25 -4.66
C VAL A 59 3.42 -7.81 -3.33
N PHE A 60 3.43 -9.13 -3.19
CA PHE A 60 3.06 -9.83 -1.96
C PHE A 60 4.23 -10.66 -1.44
N ASP A 61 4.29 -10.82 -0.11
CA ASP A 61 5.21 -11.75 0.51
C ASP A 61 4.89 -13.19 0.10
N ALA A 62 5.93 -13.96 -0.20
CA ALA A 62 5.80 -15.39 -0.38
C ALA A 62 5.65 -16.09 0.99
N PRO A 63 4.88 -17.19 1.08
CA PRO A 63 4.86 -17.99 2.28
C PRO A 63 6.24 -18.58 2.56
N GLY A 64 6.65 -18.59 3.83
CA GLY A 64 7.88 -19.23 4.28
C GLY A 64 8.88 -18.27 4.90
N LYS A 65 10.09 -18.79 5.13
CA LYS A 65 11.20 -18.02 5.70
C LYS A 65 12.00 -17.33 4.60
N THR A 66 12.55 -16.18 4.95
CA THR A 66 13.46 -15.40 4.11
C THR A 66 14.91 -15.57 4.56
N PHE A 67 15.85 -15.05 3.77
CA PHE A 67 17.26 -15.02 4.15
C PHE A 67 17.51 -14.33 5.51
N ARG A 68 16.66 -13.36 5.91
CA ARG A 68 16.79 -12.69 7.22
C ARG A 68 16.66 -13.66 8.39
N HIS A 69 15.80 -14.68 8.27
CA HIS A 69 15.64 -15.73 9.29
C HIS A 69 16.87 -16.64 9.41
N THR A 70 17.71 -16.70 8.37
CA THR A 70 18.99 -17.43 8.44
C THR A 70 20.05 -16.65 9.19
N TRP A 71 19.99 -15.31 9.14
CA TRP A 71 20.91 -14.42 9.84
C TRP A 71 20.51 -14.22 11.30
N PHE A 72 19.21 -14.13 11.55
CA PHE A 72 18.65 -13.91 12.87
C PHE A 72 17.36 -14.75 13.03
N PRO A 73 17.43 -15.90 13.72
CA PRO A 73 16.29 -16.81 13.86
C PRO A 73 15.03 -16.20 14.47
N ASP A 74 15.19 -15.21 15.34
CA ASP A 74 14.08 -14.52 16.02
C ASP A 74 13.53 -13.33 15.20
N TYR A 75 13.99 -13.13 13.96
CA TYR A 75 13.45 -12.09 13.09
C TYR A 75 11.94 -12.26 12.89
N LYS A 76 11.17 -11.18 13.07
CA LYS A 76 9.69 -11.17 13.06
C LYS A 76 9.01 -12.15 14.03
N ALA A 77 9.73 -12.76 14.99
CA ALA A 77 9.17 -13.74 15.92
C ALA A 77 8.10 -13.16 16.87
N ASN A 78 8.10 -11.84 17.08
CA ASN A 78 7.09 -11.16 17.88
C ASN A 78 5.79 -10.87 17.12
N ARG A 79 5.75 -11.09 15.79
CA ARG A 79 4.53 -10.88 15.02
C ARG A 79 3.51 -11.96 15.38
N PRO A 80 2.24 -11.59 15.66
CA PRO A 80 1.21 -12.59 15.88
C PRO A 80 1.05 -13.46 14.62
N PRO A 81 0.61 -14.72 14.77
CA PRO A 81 0.28 -15.54 13.61
C PRO A 81 -0.77 -14.84 12.76
N LEU A 82 -0.72 -15.09 11.45
CA LEU A 82 -1.70 -14.55 10.51
C LEU A 82 -3.11 -14.94 10.95
N ASP A 83 -4.00 -13.95 11.02
CA ASP A 83 -5.40 -14.19 11.38
C ASP A 83 -6.04 -15.17 10.37
N PRO A 84 -6.69 -16.27 10.82
CA PRO A 84 -7.31 -17.23 9.93
C PRO A 84 -8.33 -16.63 8.95
N GLN A 85 -9.04 -15.57 9.35
CA GLN A 85 -9.98 -14.87 8.47
C GLN A 85 -9.25 -14.07 7.39
N LEU A 86 -8.09 -13.50 7.71
CA LEU A 86 -7.24 -12.83 6.73
C LEU A 86 -6.60 -13.83 5.78
N ALA A 87 -6.12 -14.97 6.29
CA ALA A 87 -5.52 -16.04 5.50
C ALA A 87 -6.47 -16.56 4.41
N GLN A 88 -7.76 -16.70 4.74
CA GLN A 88 -8.80 -17.11 3.77
C GLN A 88 -9.03 -16.11 2.63
N GLN A 89 -8.63 -14.84 2.81
CA GLN A 89 -8.84 -13.77 1.83
C GLN A 89 -7.65 -13.52 0.91
N ILE A 90 -6.47 -14.07 1.20
CA ILE A 90 -5.25 -13.86 0.40
C ILE A 90 -5.43 -14.32 -1.05
N GLU A 91 -5.81 -15.59 -1.27
CA GLU A 91 -5.95 -16.09 -2.64
C GLU A 91 -7.14 -15.45 -3.40
N PRO A 92 -8.31 -15.20 -2.79
CA PRO A 92 -9.35 -14.39 -3.42
C PRO A 92 -8.87 -13.02 -3.88
N VAL A 93 -8.04 -12.35 -3.08
CA VAL A 93 -7.41 -11.07 -3.44
C VAL A 93 -6.49 -11.25 -4.63
N HIS A 94 -5.59 -12.24 -4.59
CA HIS A 94 -4.67 -12.51 -5.71
C HIS A 94 -5.44 -12.79 -7.00
N ALA A 95 -6.51 -13.58 -6.94
CA ALA A 95 -7.36 -13.88 -8.08
C ALA A 95 -8.00 -12.61 -8.66
N CYS A 96 -8.49 -11.70 -7.81
CA CYS A 96 -9.07 -10.44 -8.26
C CYS A 96 -8.01 -9.50 -8.85
N VAL A 97 -6.82 -9.37 -8.23
CA VAL A 97 -5.70 -8.57 -8.77
C VAL A 97 -5.29 -9.05 -10.16
N ARG A 98 -5.14 -10.37 -10.34
CA ARG A 98 -4.85 -10.95 -11.67
C ARG A 98 -5.99 -10.71 -12.65
N ALA A 99 -7.24 -10.83 -12.21
CA ALA A 99 -8.42 -10.60 -13.05
C ALA A 99 -8.61 -9.11 -13.42
N LEU A 100 -8.10 -8.17 -12.62
CA LEU A 100 -7.97 -6.76 -12.97
C LEU A 100 -6.90 -6.51 -14.05
N GLY A 101 -6.14 -7.54 -14.44
CA GLY A 101 -5.04 -7.43 -15.40
C GLY A 101 -3.76 -6.85 -14.78
N LEU A 102 -3.67 -6.77 -13.45
CA LEU A 102 -2.51 -6.18 -12.78
C LEU A 102 -1.39 -7.22 -12.60
N PRO A 103 -0.14 -6.88 -12.92
CA PRO A 103 1.02 -7.70 -12.59
C PRO A 103 1.11 -7.96 -11.09
N LEU A 104 1.01 -9.23 -10.71
CA LEU A 104 1.15 -9.69 -9.32
C LEU A 104 2.45 -10.46 -9.16
N LEU A 105 3.29 -10.01 -8.24
CA LEU A 105 4.59 -10.62 -7.96
C LEU A 105 4.61 -11.21 -6.55
N GLN A 106 5.11 -12.44 -6.45
CA GLN A 106 5.34 -13.15 -5.20
C GLN A 106 6.59 -14.01 -5.38
N VAL A 107 7.70 -13.61 -4.76
CA VAL A 107 9.02 -14.23 -4.96
C VAL A 107 9.44 -14.96 -3.68
N ALA A 108 9.70 -16.27 -3.80
CA ALA A 108 10.07 -17.10 -2.65
C ALA A 108 11.47 -16.74 -2.10
N GLY A 109 11.61 -16.81 -0.78
CA GLY A 109 12.90 -16.63 -0.09
C GLY A 109 13.30 -15.18 0.20
N VAL A 110 12.51 -14.20 -0.25
CA VAL A 110 12.71 -12.76 -0.04
C VAL A 110 11.42 -12.11 0.45
N GLU A 111 11.50 -10.86 0.90
CA GLU A 111 10.31 -10.08 1.30
C GLU A 111 9.79 -9.25 0.13
N ALA A 112 8.52 -8.84 0.20
CA ALA A 112 7.93 -7.93 -0.79
C ALA A 112 8.75 -6.64 -0.93
N ASP A 113 9.31 -6.13 0.17
CA ASP A 113 10.13 -4.93 0.19
C ASP A 113 11.44 -5.07 -0.61
N ASP A 114 12.04 -6.26 -0.64
CA ASP A 114 13.25 -6.54 -1.43
C ASP A 114 12.93 -6.55 -2.94
N VAL A 115 11.77 -7.10 -3.32
CA VAL A 115 11.27 -7.07 -4.70
C VAL A 115 10.96 -5.64 -5.13
N ILE A 116 10.28 -4.86 -4.27
CA ILE A 116 9.99 -3.44 -4.51
C ILE A 116 11.29 -2.64 -4.65
N GLY A 117 12.26 -2.86 -3.76
CA GLY A 117 13.58 -2.22 -3.82
C GLY A 117 14.30 -2.53 -5.13
N THR A 118 14.30 -3.80 -5.54
CA THR A 118 14.91 -4.23 -6.81
C THR A 118 14.26 -3.55 -8.02
N LEU A 119 12.92 -3.55 -8.11
CA LEU A 119 12.19 -2.89 -9.20
C LEU A 119 12.42 -1.37 -9.20
N THR A 120 12.51 -0.76 -8.02
CA THR A 120 12.78 0.68 -7.87
C THR A 120 14.15 1.04 -8.46
N ILE A 121 15.20 0.26 -8.15
CA ILE A 121 16.53 0.49 -8.71
C ILE A 121 16.55 0.28 -10.23
N GLN A 122 15.89 -0.77 -10.74
CA GLN A 122 15.80 -1.01 -12.18
C GLN A 122 15.09 0.15 -12.91
N ALA A 123 13.95 0.62 -12.38
CA ALA A 123 13.18 1.70 -12.99
C ALA A 123 13.92 3.03 -12.98
N THR A 124 14.54 3.39 -11.84
CA THR A 124 15.29 4.64 -11.72
C THR A 124 16.56 4.64 -12.58
N ALA A 125 17.21 3.50 -12.76
CA ALA A 125 18.34 3.35 -13.70
C ALA A 125 17.92 3.61 -15.16
N CYS A 126 16.67 3.31 -15.51
CA CYS A 126 16.06 3.66 -16.81
C CYS A 126 15.51 5.09 -16.86
N GLY A 127 15.64 5.88 -15.79
CA GLY A 127 15.14 7.24 -15.71
C GLY A 127 13.63 7.36 -15.44
N LEU A 128 12.95 6.25 -15.12
CA LEU A 128 11.52 6.23 -14.80
C LEU A 128 11.30 6.67 -13.33
N PRO A 129 10.42 7.64 -13.04
CA PRO A 129 10.02 7.94 -11.67
C PRO A 129 9.30 6.75 -11.04
N VAL A 130 9.36 6.61 -9.72
CA VAL A 130 8.71 5.51 -8.98
C VAL A 130 7.88 6.06 -7.85
N LEU A 131 6.65 5.56 -7.73
CA LEU A 131 5.76 5.82 -6.61
C LEU A 131 5.48 4.51 -5.89
N ILE A 132 6.07 4.36 -4.70
CA ILE A 132 5.90 3.18 -3.87
C ILE A 132 4.69 3.40 -2.95
N VAL A 133 3.68 2.58 -3.09
CA VAL A 133 2.43 2.68 -2.34
C VAL A 133 2.53 1.80 -1.10
N SER A 134 3.10 2.36 -0.03
CA SER A 134 3.21 1.72 1.29
C SER A 134 3.35 2.76 2.39
N SER A 135 3.14 2.34 3.64
CA SER A 135 3.43 3.10 4.86
C SER A 135 4.54 2.46 5.65
N ASP A 136 5.16 1.39 5.12
CA ASP A 136 6.31 0.80 5.75
C ASP A 136 7.44 1.83 5.79
N LYS A 137 8.02 1.99 6.99
CA LYS A 137 9.11 2.92 7.21
C LYS A 137 10.42 2.41 6.59
N ASP A 138 10.54 1.11 6.37
CA ASP A 138 11.77 0.51 5.87
C ASP A 138 11.99 0.90 4.40
N LEU A 139 10.91 1.05 3.63
CA LEU A 139 10.92 1.57 2.26
C LEU A 139 11.35 3.03 2.17
N ALA A 140 11.40 3.79 3.28
CA ALA A 140 11.91 5.16 3.27
C ALA A 140 13.40 5.24 2.88
N GLN A 141 14.14 4.14 2.98
CA GLN A 141 15.53 4.08 2.50
C GLN A 141 15.66 4.19 0.97
N LEU A 142 14.58 3.93 0.21
CA LEU A 142 14.55 4.00 -1.25
C LEU A 142 14.23 5.40 -1.79
N VAL A 143 13.73 6.31 -0.94
CA VAL A 143 13.30 7.65 -1.33
C VAL A 143 14.46 8.46 -1.89
N SER A 144 14.23 9.14 -3.02
CA SER A 144 15.23 9.93 -3.73
C SER A 144 14.55 11.05 -4.53
N ASP A 145 15.28 11.71 -5.43
CA ASP A 145 14.72 12.70 -6.36
C ASP A 145 13.68 12.10 -7.33
N ARG A 146 13.75 10.79 -7.58
CA ARG A 146 12.86 10.06 -8.50
C ARG A 146 11.93 9.07 -7.83
N VAL A 147 12.05 8.88 -6.51
CA VAL A 147 11.29 7.88 -5.76
C VAL A 147 10.55 8.55 -4.62
N GLN A 148 9.23 8.35 -4.57
CA GLN A 148 8.36 8.85 -3.51
C GLN A 148 7.56 7.70 -2.88
N LEU A 149 7.17 7.87 -1.61
CA LEU A 149 6.22 6.96 -0.96
C LEU A 149 4.82 7.57 -0.93
N LEU A 150 3.78 6.77 -1.15
CA LEU A 150 2.38 7.15 -0.99
C LEU A 150 1.72 6.33 0.11
N ASP A 151 1.25 7.01 1.17
CA ASP A 151 0.31 6.46 2.14
C ASP A 151 -1.11 6.87 1.74
N THR A 152 -1.84 5.96 1.08
CA THR A 152 -3.21 6.21 0.58
C THR A 152 -4.24 6.43 1.68
N MET A 153 -3.99 5.97 2.91
CA MET A 153 -4.90 6.16 4.03
C MET A 153 -4.85 7.60 4.56
N LYS A 154 -3.65 8.19 4.56
CA LYS A 154 -3.42 9.58 4.97
C LYS A 154 -3.40 10.55 3.79
N ASN A 155 -3.55 10.02 2.58
CA ASN A 155 -3.35 10.73 1.33
C ASN A 155 -2.05 11.58 1.32
N THR A 156 -0.97 10.99 1.84
CA THR A 156 0.31 11.69 2.05
C THR A 156 1.38 11.12 1.14
N VAL A 157 2.00 12.00 0.35
CA VAL A 157 3.20 11.69 -0.43
C VAL A 157 4.42 12.09 0.39
N THR A 158 5.37 11.18 0.53
CA THR A 158 6.64 11.40 1.25
C THR A 158 7.78 11.41 0.25
N ASP A 159 8.38 12.57 0.06
CA ASP A 159 9.64 12.78 -0.67
C ASP A 159 10.83 12.87 0.30
N VAL A 160 12.01 13.23 -0.19
CA VAL A 160 13.23 13.37 0.63
C VAL A 160 13.00 14.30 1.84
N ALA A 161 12.36 15.45 1.63
CA ALA A 161 12.08 16.39 2.71
C ALA A 161 11.05 15.83 3.71
N GLY A 162 10.06 15.08 3.22
CA GLY A 162 9.11 14.35 4.06
C GLY A 162 9.77 13.29 4.93
N VAL A 163 10.77 12.56 4.40
CA VAL A 163 11.57 11.60 5.18
C VAL A 163 12.34 12.33 6.28
N GLU A 164 13.03 13.43 5.94
CA GLU A 164 13.78 14.22 6.92
C GLU A 164 12.88 14.81 8.01
N ALA A 165 11.69 15.29 7.65
CA ALA A 165 10.72 15.80 8.62
C ALA A 165 10.20 14.70 9.56
N LYS A 166 9.97 13.49 9.04
CA LYS A 166 9.40 12.36 9.79
C LYS A 166 10.42 11.64 10.68
N PHE A 167 11.64 11.42 10.20
CA PHE A 167 12.67 10.62 10.87
C PHE A 167 13.83 11.47 11.42
N GLY A 168 13.95 12.71 10.99
CA GLY A 168 15.04 13.61 11.35
C GLY A 168 16.36 13.34 10.60
N VAL A 169 16.38 12.35 9.71
CA VAL A 169 17.54 11.97 8.90
C VAL A 169 17.12 11.82 7.45
N SER A 170 18.08 11.97 6.54
CA SER A 170 17.88 11.77 5.10
C SER A 170 17.68 10.29 4.76
N PRO A 171 17.06 9.96 3.60
CA PRO A 171 16.78 8.57 3.17
C PRO A 171 17.99 7.63 3.26
N ASN A 172 19.17 8.09 2.85
CA ASN A 172 20.42 7.32 2.89
C ASN A 172 20.89 6.94 4.31
N LEU A 173 20.31 7.53 5.36
CA LEU A 173 20.61 7.25 6.77
C LEU A 173 19.48 6.49 7.48
N ILE A 174 18.41 6.11 6.78
CA ILE A 174 17.28 5.38 7.39
C ILE A 174 17.73 4.02 7.92
N VAL A 175 18.54 3.29 7.17
CA VAL A 175 19.08 1.98 7.62
C VAL A 175 19.92 2.15 8.88
N ASP A 176 20.81 3.15 8.89
CA ASP A 176 21.67 3.46 10.05
C ASP A 176 20.82 3.88 11.27
N TRP A 177 19.75 4.63 11.03
CA TRP A 177 18.80 5.03 12.06
C TRP A 177 18.02 3.85 12.63
N LEU A 178 17.52 2.94 11.78
CA LEU A 178 16.85 1.71 12.18
C LEU A 178 17.80 0.78 12.95
N ALA A 179 19.07 0.69 12.55
CA ALA A 179 20.07 -0.10 13.26
C ALA A 179 20.31 0.41 14.70
N LEU A 180 20.27 1.73 14.90
CA LEU A 180 20.44 2.34 16.22
C LEU A 180 19.19 2.23 17.09
N VAL A 181 18.02 2.52 16.52
CA VAL A 181 16.73 2.55 17.24
C VAL A 181 16.18 1.14 17.47
N GLY A 182 16.45 0.23 16.54
CA GLY A 182 15.80 -1.08 16.44
C GLY A 182 14.41 -1.00 15.83
N ASP A 183 13.83 -2.17 15.60
CA ASP A 183 12.44 -2.35 15.21
C ASP A 183 11.77 -3.48 15.98
N THR A 184 10.86 -3.13 16.88
CA THR A 184 10.11 -4.12 17.66
C THR A 184 9.19 -4.98 16.80
N SER A 185 8.60 -4.41 15.73
CA SER A 185 7.70 -5.16 14.83
C SER A 185 8.42 -6.30 14.12
N ASP A 186 9.68 -6.06 13.75
CA ASP A 186 10.51 -7.02 13.01
C ASP A 186 11.51 -7.74 13.90
N ASN A 187 11.45 -7.46 15.20
CA ASN A 187 12.41 -7.90 16.19
C ASN A 187 13.86 -7.56 15.79
N ILE A 188 14.06 -6.49 15.03
CA ILE A 188 15.40 -5.98 14.71
C ILE A 188 15.94 -5.36 15.98
N PRO A 189 17.07 -5.84 16.52
CA PRO A 189 17.62 -5.25 17.71
C PRO A 189 18.12 -3.83 17.44
N GLY A 190 17.93 -2.94 18.41
CA GLY A 190 18.58 -1.63 18.44
C GLY A 190 19.60 -1.55 19.57
N VAL A 191 20.19 -0.38 19.77
CA VAL A 191 21.03 -0.14 20.95
C VAL A 191 20.12 0.14 22.16
N PRO A 192 20.19 -0.65 23.24
CA PRO A 192 19.26 -0.49 24.37
C PRO A 192 19.23 0.92 24.96
N GLY A 193 18.06 1.57 24.88
CA GLY A 193 17.86 2.94 25.38
C GLY A 193 18.35 4.05 24.45
N VAL A 194 18.71 3.73 23.20
CA VAL A 194 18.89 4.71 22.13
C VAL A 194 17.57 4.82 21.37
N GLY A 195 16.84 5.91 21.62
CA GLY A 195 15.62 6.22 20.89
C GLY A 195 15.86 7.11 19.67
N LYS A 196 14.77 7.43 18.97
CA LYS A 196 14.75 8.26 17.75
C LYS A 196 15.59 9.53 17.87
N VAL A 197 15.40 10.31 18.95
CA VAL A 197 16.09 11.59 19.17
C VAL A 197 17.60 11.42 19.26
N THR A 198 18.06 10.41 20.01
CA THR A 198 19.49 10.13 20.19
C THR A 198 20.13 9.65 18.90
N ALA A 199 19.47 8.71 18.20
CA ALA A 199 19.94 8.20 16.91
C ALA A 199 20.08 9.32 15.88
N THR A 200 19.04 10.15 15.73
CA THR A 200 19.07 11.32 14.83
C THR A 200 20.18 12.30 15.20
N LYS A 201 20.37 12.60 16.49
CA LYS A 201 21.45 13.49 16.95
C LYS A 201 22.83 12.94 16.56
N TRP A 202 23.06 11.65 16.79
CA TRP A 202 24.34 11.03 16.45
C TRP A 202 24.59 10.99 14.95
N LEU A 203 23.60 10.60 14.15
CA LEU A 203 23.76 10.53 12.70
C LEU A 203 23.98 11.92 12.09
N ARG A 204 23.34 12.97 12.62
CA ARG A 204 23.63 14.36 12.21
C ARG A 204 25.04 14.80 12.60
N GLN A 205 25.53 14.36 13.76
CA GLN A 205 26.85 14.76 14.26
C GLN A 205 27.99 14.04 13.54
N TYR A 206 27.85 12.73 13.32
CA TYR A 206 28.92 11.89 12.77
C TYR A 206 28.76 11.58 11.28
N GLY A 207 27.60 11.86 10.70
CA GLY A 207 27.31 11.69 9.28
C GLY A 207 26.88 10.26 8.88
N SER A 208 27.37 9.22 9.56
CA SER A 208 26.97 7.83 9.33
C SER A 208 27.15 6.94 10.55
N LEU A 209 26.57 5.74 10.52
CA LEU A 209 26.78 4.72 11.56
C LEU A 209 28.24 4.29 11.64
N ASP A 210 28.92 4.15 10.50
CA ASP A 210 30.34 3.75 10.47
C ASP A 210 31.23 4.79 11.17
N GLN A 211 30.97 6.08 10.93
CA GLN A 211 31.67 7.17 11.62
C GLN A 211 31.33 7.22 13.11
N LEU A 212 30.08 6.96 13.50
CA LEU A 212 29.69 6.86 14.89
C LEU A 212 30.43 5.71 15.61
N ILE A 213 30.53 4.54 14.98
CA ILE A 213 31.23 3.37 15.52
C ILE A 213 32.73 3.68 15.67
N ALA A 214 33.35 4.27 14.66
CA ALA A 214 34.77 4.67 14.71
C ALA A 214 35.05 5.67 15.85
N ASN A 215 34.07 6.50 16.21
CA ASN A 215 34.17 7.50 17.27
C ASN A 215 33.45 7.08 18.57
N ALA A 216 33.07 5.82 18.74
CA ALA A 216 32.28 5.39 19.90
C ALA A 216 33.01 5.63 21.25
N ALA A 217 34.34 5.65 21.25
CA ALA A 217 35.15 5.97 22.43
C ALA A 217 34.99 7.44 22.90
N THR A 218 34.73 8.37 21.98
CA THR A 218 34.60 9.80 22.30
C THR A 218 33.18 10.18 22.73
N VAL A 219 32.20 9.30 22.52
CA VAL A 219 30.83 9.50 23.01
C VAL A 219 30.81 9.31 24.53
N SER A 220 30.58 10.41 25.24
CA SER A 220 30.62 10.45 26.70
C SER A 220 29.25 10.20 27.35
N GLY A 221 29.28 9.89 28.65
CA GLY A 221 28.09 9.68 29.49
C GLY A 221 27.42 8.31 29.31
N LYS A 222 26.36 8.08 30.11
CA LYS A 222 25.65 6.79 30.20
C LYS A 222 25.11 6.26 28.86
N ILE A 223 24.79 7.16 27.93
CA ILE A 223 24.31 6.80 26.59
C ILE A 223 25.48 6.34 25.71
N GLY A 224 26.67 6.93 25.86
CA GLY A 224 27.89 6.44 25.22
C GLY A 224 28.30 5.05 25.69
N ASP A 225 28.10 4.75 26.98
CA ASP A 225 28.32 3.40 27.52
C ASP A 225 27.39 2.37 26.88
N LYS A 226 26.12 2.74 26.66
CA LYS A 226 25.14 1.90 25.94
C LYS A 226 25.53 1.67 24.48
N LEU A 227 26.00 2.70 23.78
CA LEU A 227 26.53 2.56 22.43
C LEU A 227 27.68 1.55 22.39
N ARG A 228 28.66 1.70 23.27
CA ARG A 228 29.81 0.79 23.38
C ARG A 228 29.38 -0.65 23.66
N ALA A 229 28.41 -0.84 24.54
CA ALA A 229 27.86 -2.17 24.83
C ALA A 229 27.08 -2.79 23.65
N GLY A 230 26.55 -1.97 22.73
CA GLY A 230 25.78 -2.42 21.57
C GLY A 230 26.59 -2.55 20.26
N LEU A 231 27.90 -2.26 20.26
CA LEU A 231 28.71 -2.20 19.02
C LEU A 231 28.72 -3.50 18.23
N GLU A 232 28.77 -4.64 18.91
CA GLU A 232 28.81 -5.96 18.26
C GLU A 232 27.49 -6.31 17.56
N GLN A 233 26.37 -5.73 18.02
CA GLN A 233 25.04 -6.01 17.49
C GLN A 233 24.68 -5.14 16.28
N LEU A 234 25.22 -3.92 16.22
CA LEU A 234 24.91 -2.95 15.16
C LEU A 234 25.09 -3.47 13.73
N PRO A 235 26.15 -4.25 13.38
CA PRO A 235 26.29 -4.82 12.05
C PRO A 235 25.12 -5.75 11.68
N LEU A 236 24.64 -6.56 12.62
CA LEU A 236 23.48 -7.43 12.40
C LEU A 236 22.20 -6.60 12.22
N SER A 237 21.96 -5.62 13.10
CA SER A 237 20.79 -4.74 13.01
C SER A 237 20.74 -3.98 11.68
N ARG A 238 21.88 -3.43 11.26
CA ARG A 238 22.02 -2.74 9.97
C ARG A 238 21.71 -3.69 8.82
N ARG A 239 22.25 -4.91 8.86
CA ARG A 239 22.03 -5.93 7.83
C ARG A 239 20.56 -6.36 7.74
N LEU A 240 19.87 -6.52 8.87
CA LEU A 240 18.44 -6.88 8.88
C LEU A 240 17.56 -5.76 8.31
N ALA A 241 17.87 -4.49 8.62
CA ALA A 241 17.13 -3.32 8.14
C ALA A 241 17.45 -2.91 6.69
N THR A 242 18.52 -3.45 6.10
CA THR A 242 18.90 -3.16 4.70
C THR A 242 18.04 -3.99 3.76
N LEU A 243 17.43 -3.36 2.76
CA LEU A 243 16.73 -4.06 1.69
C LEU A 243 17.71 -4.66 0.68
N ASP A 244 17.46 -5.89 0.24
CA ASP A 244 18.19 -6.45 -0.89
C ASP A 244 17.54 -5.96 -2.19
N CYS A 245 18.19 -5.01 -2.86
CA CYS A 245 17.71 -4.44 -4.11
C CYS A 245 18.31 -5.13 -5.35
N GLN A 246 18.84 -6.35 -5.20
CA GLN A 246 19.46 -7.13 -6.27
C GLN A 246 18.85 -8.54 -6.40
N VAL A 247 17.60 -8.69 -5.98
CA VAL A 247 16.89 -9.97 -6.07
C VAL A 247 16.72 -10.38 -7.53
N ALA A 248 16.94 -11.66 -7.84
CA ALA A 248 16.63 -12.20 -9.16
C ALA A 248 15.11 -12.23 -9.37
N LEU A 249 14.60 -11.40 -10.28
CA LEU A 249 13.18 -11.32 -10.60
C LEU A 249 12.86 -12.12 -11.87
N PRO A 250 11.71 -12.81 -11.92
CA PRO A 250 11.27 -13.53 -13.11
C PRO A 250 10.67 -12.64 -14.19
N VAL A 251 10.66 -11.32 -13.99
CA VAL A 251 10.01 -10.32 -14.82
C VAL A 251 10.96 -9.15 -15.12
N THR A 252 10.66 -8.44 -16.19
CA THR A 252 11.28 -7.17 -16.56
C THR A 252 10.30 -6.01 -16.35
N LEU A 253 10.76 -4.77 -16.48
CA LEU A 253 9.88 -3.59 -16.36
C LEU A 253 8.77 -3.57 -17.43
N ASP A 254 9.04 -4.09 -18.63
CA ASP A 254 8.05 -4.14 -19.72
C ASP A 254 6.88 -5.08 -19.39
N ASP A 255 7.14 -6.12 -18.58
CA ASP A 255 6.10 -7.06 -18.10
C ASP A 255 5.20 -6.42 -17.03
N LEU A 256 5.51 -5.20 -16.57
CA LEU A 256 4.73 -4.48 -15.55
C LEU A 256 3.61 -3.61 -16.14
N CYS A 257 3.33 -3.73 -17.44
CA CYS A 257 2.21 -3.02 -18.06
C CYS A 257 0.89 -3.70 -17.66
N PRO A 258 -0.09 -2.97 -17.07
CA PRO A 258 -1.42 -3.52 -16.81
C PRO A 258 -2.08 -4.04 -18.09
N ALA A 259 -2.57 -5.27 -18.04
CA ALA A 259 -3.39 -5.85 -19.11
C ALA A 259 -4.85 -5.40 -18.99
N SER A 260 -5.64 -5.63 -20.04
CA SER A 260 -7.08 -5.41 -19.98
C SER A 260 -7.73 -6.31 -18.92
N PRO A 261 -8.63 -5.79 -18.06
CA PRO A 261 -9.33 -6.59 -17.07
C PRO A 261 -10.14 -7.73 -17.70
N ASN A 262 -10.12 -8.90 -17.07
CA ASN A 262 -10.99 -10.02 -17.39
C ASN A 262 -12.34 -9.84 -16.69
N THR A 263 -13.25 -9.09 -17.33
CA THR A 263 -14.57 -8.76 -16.78
C THR A 263 -15.39 -10.00 -16.42
N ALA A 264 -15.28 -11.11 -17.18
CA ALA A 264 -16.01 -12.34 -16.88
C ALA A 264 -15.50 -13.00 -15.59
N ALA A 265 -14.18 -13.07 -15.40
CA ALA A 265 -13.57 -13.58 -14.16
C ALA A 265 -13.90 -12.69 -12.96
N LEU A 266 -13.82 -11.35 -13.12
CA LEU A 266 -14.19 -10.41 -12.08
C LEU A 266 -15.66 -10.54 -11.68
N ARG A 267 -16.58 -10.67 -12.66
CA ARG A 267 -18.00 -10.89 -12.39
C ARG A 267 -18.24 -12.13 -11.55
N ALA A 268 -17.64 -13.26 -11.93
CA ALA A 268 -17.76 -14.52 -11.17
C ALA A 268 -17.21 -14.40 -9.73
N LEU A 269 -16.06 -13.74 -9.55
CA LEU A 269 -15.47 -13.52 -8.23
C LEU A 269 -16.34 -12.59 -7.38
N TYR A 270 -16.80 -11.47 -7.94
CA TYR A 270 -17.60 -10.49 -7.22
C TYR A 270 -18.97 -11.05 -6.84
N GLU A 271 -19.59 -11.89 -7.68
CA GLU A 271 -20.82 -12.60 -7.35
C GLU A 271 -20.63 -13.60 -6.20
N ARG A 272 -19.55 -14.40 -6.24
CA ARG A 272 -19.24 -15.36 -5.17
C ARG A 272 -19.04 -14.68 -3.81
N TYR A 273 -18.26 -13.60 -3.79
CA TYR A 273 -17.95 -12.86 -2.57
C TYR A 273 -18.97 -11.76 -2.25
N GLU A 274 -20.07 -11.69 -3.02
CA GLU A 274 -21.19 -10.77 -2.82
C GLU A 274 -20.79 -9.29 -2.80
N LEU A 275 -19.78 -8.92 -3.60
CA LEU A 275 -19.22 -7.58 -3.72
C LEU A 275 -20.08 -6.68 -4.64
N ARG A 276 -21.34 -6.47 -4.24
CA ARG A 276 -22.39 -5.87 -5.09
C ARG A 276 -22.10 -4.45 -5.61
N SER A 277 -21.35 -3.63 -4.86
CA SER A 277 -20.93 -2.31 -5.35
C SER A 277 -19.99 -2.45 -6.54
N LEU A 278 -18.91 -3.21 -6.37
CA LEU A 278 -17.92 -3.48 -7.41
C LEU A 278 -18.52 -4.20 -8.63
N SER A 279 -19.50 -5.10 -8.43
CA SER A 279 -20.22 -5.73 -9.55
C SER A 279 -20.96 -4.74 -10.45
N ARG A 280 -21.49 -3.65 -9.89
CA ARG A 280 -22.24 -2.64 -10.66
C ARG A 280 -21.34 -1.73 -11.50
N GLU A 281 -20.07 -1.63 -11.13
CA GLU A 281 -19.07 -0.83 -11.83
C GLU A 281 -18.43 -1.59 -13.00
N LEU A 282 -18.62 -2.90 -13.09
CA LEU A 282 -18.13 -3.69 -14.21
C LEU A 282 -18.92 -3.36 -15.50
N PRO A 283 -18.26 -3.16 -16.64
CA PRO A 283 -18.93 -2.97 -17.92
C PRO A 283 -19.90 -4.13 -18.18
N THR A 284 -21.11 -3.82 -18.63
CA THR A 284 -22.03 -4.85 -19.10
C THR A 284 -21.64 -5.28 -20.50
N GLU A 285 -22.01 -6.49 -20.94
CA GLU A 285 -21.71 -6.95 -22.31
C GLU A 285 -22.33 -6.05 -23.39
N ASN A 286 -23.25 -5.14 -23.02
CA ASN A 286 -23.82 -4.12 -23.90
C ASN A 286 -22.96 -2.85 -24.05
N ASP A 287 -21.89 -2.68 -23.26
CA ASP A 287 -20.99 -1.52 -23.34
C ASP A 287 -19.78 -1.72 -24.27
N ALA A 288 -19.71 -2.86 -24.97
CA ALA A 288 -18.74 -3.04 -26.04
C ALA A 288 -19.12 -2.16 -27.24
N PRO A 289 -18.19 -1.40 -27.86
CA PRO A 289 -18.50 -0.63 -29.07
C PRO A 289 -18.81 -1.60 -30.20
N SER A 290 -20.10 -1.83 -30.44
CA SER A 290 -20.58 -2.59 -31.59
C SER A 290 -20.40 -1.75 -32.86
N PRO A 291 -19.95 -2.32 -33.99
CA PRO A 291 -19.88 -1.61 -35.26
C PRO A 291 -21.29 -1.16 -35.70
N PRO A 292 -21.41 -0.04 -36.45
CA PRO A 292 -22.70 0.59 -36.70
C PRO A 292 -23.55 -0.32 -37.57
N THR A 293 -24.54 -0.96 -36.96
CA THR A 293 -25.60 -1.66 -37.68
C THR A 293 -26.91 -0.96 -37.38
N LEU A 294 -27.45 -0.35 -38.43
CA LEU A 294 -28.78 0.25 -38.44
C LEU A 294 -29.80 -0.79 -37.93
N ARG A 295 -30.47 -0.47 -36.81
CA ARG A 295 -31.72 -1.13 -36.42
C ARG A 295 -32.87 -0.13 -36.44
N PRO A 296 -34.05 -0.54 -36.96
CA PRO A 296 -35.26 0.27 -37.01
C PRO A 296 -35.94 0.34 -35.61
N PRO A 297 -36.85 1.30 -35.39
CA PRO A 297 -37.34 1.63 -34.05
C PRO A 297 -38.40 0.63 -33.61
N ALA A 298 -38.30 0.16 -32.37
CA ALA A 298 -39.40 -0.48 -31.67
C ALA A 298 -39.29 -0.28 -30.15
N ASP A 299 -40.33 0.39 -29.65
CA ASP A 299 -40.94 0.46 -28.32
C ASP A 299 -40.12 0.77 -27.06
N GLU A 300 -40.45 1.96 -26.56
CA GLU A 300 -40.14 2.54 -25.26
C GLU A 300 -40.80 1.75 -24.11
N GLY A 301 -39.99 1.37 -23.13
CA GLY A 301 -40.45 0.75 -21.89
C GLY A 301 -39.61 1.22 -20.70
N SER A 302 -40.16 2.19 -19.95
CA SER A 302 -39.69 2.80 -18.70
C SER A 302 -38.54 3.83 -18.81
N GLU A 303 -38.89 5.04 -19.24
CA GLU A 303 -38.16 6.25 -18.84
C GLU A 303 -38.21 6.39 -17.31
N GLN A 304 -37.10 6.14 -16.62
CA GLN A 304 -36.91 6.75 -15.31
C GLN A 304 -36.49 8.20 -15.54
N SER A 305 -37.39 9.13 -15.24
CA SER A 305 -37.08 10.56 -15.30
C SER A 305 -35.84 10.86 -14.45
N PRO A 306 -34.93 11.74 -14.90
CA PRO A 306 -33.74 12.09 -14.13
C PRO A 306 -34.13 12.62 -12.74
N PRO A 307 -33.35 12.31 -11.69
CA PRO A 307 -33.63 12.81 -10.36
C PRO A 307 -33.67 14.34 -10.37
N THR A 308 -34.74 14.91 -9.80
CA THR A 308 -34.89 16.36 -9.66
C THR A 308 -34.20 16.81 -8.38
N TYR A 309 -33.11 17.56 -8.52
CA TYR A 309 -32.38 18.11 -7.39
C TYR A 309 -32.90 19.49 -7.00
N SER A 310 -32.92 19.77 -5.70
CA SER A 310 -33.18 21.11 -5.16
C SER A 310 -32.14 21.43 -4.10
N LEU A 311 -31.44 22.54 -4.28
CA LEU A 311 -30.45 23.02 -3.32
C LEU A 311 -31.15 23.82 -2.22
N ILE A 312 -30.90 23.45 -0.96
CA ILE A 312 -31.49 24.11 0.22
C ILE A 312 -30.38 24.91 0.92
N LEU A 313 -30.47 26.25 0.88
CA LEU A 313 -29.46 27.15 1.46
C LEU A 313 -30.01 28.05 2.57
N ASP A 314 -31.32 28.01 2.83
CA ASP A 314 -31.98 28.88 3.80
C ASP A 314 -32.99 28.13 4.70
N PRO A 315 -33.29 28.67 5.89
CA PRO A 315 -34.20 28.04 6.84
C PRO A 315 -35.64 27.88 6.34
N THR A 316 -36.11 28.79 5.47
CA THR A 316 -37.50 28.76 4.97
C THR A 316 -37.69 27.61 3.98
N ALA A 317 -36.71 27.41 3.10
CA ALA A 317 -36.66 26.27 2.19
C ALA A 317 -36.52 24.94 2.95
N LEU A 318 -35.74 24.93 4.04
CA LEU A 318 -35.60 23.76 4.92
C LEU A 318 -36.93 23.39 5.57
N ASP A 319 -37.67 24.34 6.15
CA ASP A 319 -38.98 24.11 6.77
C ASP A 319 -40.01 23.55 5.79
N ALA A 320 -39.98 24.01 4.54
CA ALA A 320 -40.86 23.49 3.49
C ALA A 320 -40.54 22.02 3.16
N TRP A 321 -39.25 21.65 3.07
CA TRP A 321 -38.83 20.28 2.87
C TRP A 321 -39.11 19.38 4.07
N LEU A 322 -38.96 19.88 5.30
CA LEU A 322 -39.31 19.13 6.52
C LEU A 322 -40.78 18.74 6.54
N LYS A 323 -41.70 19.66 6.21
CA LYS A 323 -43.13 19.34 6.08
C LYS A 323 -43.40 18.29 5.01
N ARG A 324 -42.66 18.31 3.90
CA ARG A 324 -42.81 17.33 2.81
C ARG A 324 -42.30 15.95 3.23
N LEU A 325 -41.15 15.88 3.89
CA LEU A 325 -40.57 14.63 4.40
C LEU A 325 -41.44 14.00 5.50
N GLN A 326 -42.03 14.81 6.39
CA GLN A 326 -42.96 14.33 7.43
C GLN A 326 -44.22 13.65 6.87
N ASN A 327 -44.64 14.03 5.67
CA ASN A 327 -45.81 13.47 4.98
C ASN A 327 -45.44 12.42 3.93
N ALA A 328 -44.16 12.09 3.78
CA ALA A 328 -43.72 11.06 2.84
C ALA A 328 -43.82 9.67 3.48
N GLU A 329 -44.27 8.68 2.71
CA GLU A 329 -44.35 7.29 3.16
C GLU A 329 -42.95 6.69 3.43
N LEU A 330 -41.94 7.11 2.66
CA LEU A 330 -40.54 6.70 2.81
C LEU A 330 -39.61 7.81 2.31
N PHE A 331 -38.49 8.01 3.00
CA PHE A 331 -37.35 8.79 2.52
C PHE A 331 -36.05 8.21 3.10
N ALA A 332 -34.93 8.49 2.44
CA ALA A 332 -33.58 8.07 2.86
C ALA A 332 -32.68 9.30 3.02
N PHE A 333 -31.68 9.19 3.88
CA PHE A 333 -30.60 10.17 3.99
C PHE A 333 -29.33 9.60 3.39
N ASP A 334 -28.66 10.40 2.60
CA ASP A 334 -27.28 10.22 2.19
C ASP A 334 -26.48 11.37 2.79
N THR A 335 -25.39 11.07 3.48
CA THR A 335 -24.59 12.07 4.19
C THR A 335 -23.16 11.97 3.71
N GLU A 336 -22.68 13.02 3.05
CA GLU A 336 -21.27 13.20 2.79
C GLU A 336 -20.63 13.86 4.02
N THR A 337 -19.76 13.14 4.73
CA THR A 337 -18.95 13.69 5.82
C THR A 337 -17.53 13.89 5.34
N THR A 338 -16.99 15.11 5.53
CA THR A 338 -15.55 15.42 5.39
C THR A 338 -14.76 14.96 6.61
#